data_AF-A0A9X8RBB4-F1
#
_entry.id   AF-A0A9X8RBB4-F1
#
_cell.length_a   1.000
_cell.length_b   1.000
_cell.length_c   1.000
_cell.angle_alpha   90.00
_cell.angle_beta   90.00
_cell.angle_gamma   90.00
#
_symmetry.space_group_name_H-M   'P 1'
#
loop_
_entity.id
_entity.type
_entity.pdbx_description
1 polymer ?
#
loop_
_entity_poly.entity_id
_entity_poly.type
_entity_poly.pdbx_seq_one_letter_code
_entity_poly.pdbx_strand_id
1 'polypeptide(L)' 'MVDENKQKNNREQWKKKVMDNLKREAVKNIIARMGDLARLDAKVNNTYTVYIKNGRMIKKPSSGKCVVISGKIQD' A
#
# COMPACT_ATOMS: atom_id res chain seq x y z
N MET A 1 40.27 8.20 -21.68
CA MET A 1 38.90 8.60 -22.02
C MET A 1 37.96 7.66 -21.31
N VAL A 2 37.20 8.13 -20.34
CA VAL A 2 36.19 7.30 -19.66
C VAL A 2 35.02 7.16 -20.63
N ASP A 3 34.64 5.93 -20.97
CA ASP A 3 33.55 5.63 -21.90
C ASP A 3 32.27 6.42 -21.52
N GLU A 4 31.98 7.48 -22.27
CA GLU A 4 30.80 8.34 -22.08
C GLU A 4 29.50 7.52 -22.13
N ASN A 5 29.50 6.41 -22.89
CA ASN A 5 28.41 5.44 -22.95
C ASN A 5 28.14 4.74 -21.60
N LYS A 6 29.19 4.45 -20.81
CA LYS A 6 29.05 3.80 -19.50
C LYS A 6 28.46 4.76 -18.47
N GLN A 7 28.83 6.05 -18.53
CA GLN A 7 28.24 7.09 -17.67
C GLN A 7 26.78 7.39 -18.03
N LYS A 8 26.42 7.44 -19.33
CA LYS A 8 25.02 7.64 -19.77
C LYS A 8 24.09 6.52 -19.27
N ASN A 9 24.51 5.25 -19.40
CA ASN A 9 23.72 4.10 -18.94
C ASN A 9 23.47 4.14 -17.42
N ASN A 10 24.49 4.47 -16.62
CA ASN A 10 24.34 4.60 -15.17
C ASN A 10 23.36 5.71 -14.77
N ARG A 11 23.35 6.83 -15.52
CA ARG A 11 22.42 7.95 -15.28
C ARG A 11 20.98 7.58 -15.60
N GLU A 12 20.74 6.81 -16.65
CA GLU A 12 19.40 6.33 -17.00
C GLU A 12 18.86 5.32 -15.98
N GLN A 13 19.70 4.39 -15.53
CA GLN A 13 19.35 3.46 -14.45
C GLN A 13 19.01 4.19 -13.14
N TRP A 14 19.79 5.23 -12.80
CA TRP A 14 19.50 6.07 -11.63
C TRP A 14 18.16 6.80 -11.76
N LYS A 15 17.89 7.43 -12.92
CA LYS A 15 16.60 8.08 -13.19
C LYS A 15 15.44 7.12 -13.05
N LYS A 16 15.56 5.90 -13.60
CA LYS A 16 14.52 4.86 -13.49
C LYS A 16 14.26 4.50 -12.02
N LYS A 17 15.31 4.29 -11.23
CA LYS A 17 15.20 3.99 -9.79
C LYS A 17 14.53 5.12 -9.00
N VAL A 18 14.85 6.38 -9.31
CA VAL A 18 14.21 7.55 -8.70
C VAL A 18 12.72 7.59 -9.03
N MET A 19 12.36 7.39 -10.30
CA MET A 19 10.95 7.36 -10.73
C MET A 19 10.17 6.20 -10.08
N ASP A 20 10.77 5.02 -9.97
CA ASP A 20 10.14 3.88 -9.31
C ASP A 20 9.90 4.14 -7.81
N ASN A 21 10.84 4.81 -7.13
CA ASN A 21 10.67 5.22 -5.74
C ASN A 21 9.55 6.27 -5.59
N LEU A 22 9.50 7.29 -6.45
CA LEU A 22 8.44 8.30 -6.43
C LEU A 22 7.06 7.67 -6.64
N LYS A 23 6.93 6.75 -7.60
CA LYS A 23 5.69 5.99 -7.82
C LYS A 23 5.29 5.17 -6.59
N ARG A 24 6.25 4.49 -5.93
CA ARG A 24 5.98 3.73 -4.70
C ARG A 24 5.47 4.63 -3.58
N GLU A 25 6.08 5.79 -3.36
CA GLU A 25 5.62 6.74 -2.34
C GLU A 25 4.22 7.30 -2.66
N ALA A 26 3.95 7.63 -3.92
CA ALA A 26 2.62 8.06 -4.34
C ALA A 26 1.56 6.98 -4.07
N VAL A 27 1.85 5.71 -4.40
CA VAL A 27 0.96 4.58 -4.12
C VAL A 27 0.74 4.40 -2.61
N LYS A 28 1.79 4.49 -1.78
CA LYS A 28 1.66 4.43 -0.31
C LYS A 28 0.74 5.53 0.22
N ASN A 29 0.89 6.76 -0.27
CA ASN A 29 0.07 7.88 0.15
C ASN A 29 -1.42 7.70 -0.24
N ILE A 30 -1.69 7.16 -1.42
CA ILE A 30 -3.06 6.83 -1.85
C ILE A 30 -3.66 5.76 -0.95
N ILE A 31 -2.93 4.67 -0.69
CA ILE A 31 -3.39 3.57 0.18
C ILE A 31 -3.67 4.09 1.60
N ALA A 32 -2.81 4.94 2.15
CA ALA A 32 -3.00 5.55 3.46
C ALA A 32 -4.29 6.38 3.51
N ARG A 33 -4.49 7.28 2.54
CA ARG A 33 -5.70 8.11 2.43
C ARG A 33 -6.97 7.28 2.30
N MET A 34 -6.96 6.25 1.45
CA MET A 34 -8.11 5.35 1.30
C MET A 34 -8.40 4.57 2.59
N GLY A 35 -7.35 4.13 3.29
CA GLY A 35 -7.49 3.47 4.59
C GLY A 35 -8.12 4.38 5.65
N ASP A 36 -7.77 5.67 5.67
CA ASP A 36 -8.37 6.63 6.59
C ASP A 36 -9.83 6.93 6.27
N LEU A 37 -10.17 7.09 4.98
CA LEU A 37 -11.56 7.21 4.54
C LEU A 37 -12.40 5.99 4.93
N ALA A 38 -11.89 4.78 4.71
CA ALA A 38 -12.59 3.54 5.07
C ALA A 38 -12.82 3.42 6.59
N ARG A 39 -11.92 3.97 7.42
CA ARG A 39 -12.09 4.00 8.88
C ARG A 39 -13.16 5.02 9.30
N LEU A 40 -13.19 6.19 8.67
CA LEU A 40 -14.20 7.22 8.92
C LEU A 40 -15.59 6.71 8.56
N ASP A 41 -15.75 6.15 7.36
CA ASP A 41 -17.02 5.57 6.92
C ASP A 41 -17.49 4.44 7.86
N ALA A 42 -16.57 3.55 8.25
CA ALA A 42 -16.88 2.50 9.20
C ALA A 42 -17.33 3.01 10.58
N LYS A 43 -16.82 4.17 11.01
CA LYS A 43 -17.22 4.82 12.26
C LYS A 43 -18.59 5.48 12.16
N VAL A 44 -18.85 6.22 11.08
CA VAL A 44 -20.14 6.89 10.84
C VAL A 44 -21.27 5.85 10.74
N ASN A 45 -21.01 4.74 10.07
CA ASN A 45 -21.99 3.69 9.83
C ASN A 45 -22.00 2.58 10.92
N ASN A 46 -21.28 2.77 12.04
CA ASN A 46 -21.12 1.79 13.12
C ASN A 46 -20.82 0.35 12.61
N THR A 47 -19.93 0.25 11.63
CA THR A 47 -19.56 -0.99 10.94
C THR A 47 -18.06 -1.28 11.09
N TYR A 48 -17.50 -2.11 10.21
CA TYR A 48 -16.13 -2.60 10.27
C TYR A 48 -15.38 -2.39 8.95
N THR A 49 -14.06 -2.25 9.05
CA THR A 49 -13.15 -2.28 7.89
C THR A 49 -12.57 -3.67 7.73
N VAL A 50 -12.47 -4.17 6.49
CA VAL A 50 -11.76 -5.41 6.15
C VAL A 50 -10.49 -5.08 5.38
N TYR A 51 -9.36 -5.67 5.75
CA TYR A 51 -8.09 -5.53 5.02
C TYR A 51 -7.23 -6.79 5.14
N ILE A 52 -6.31 -6.98 4.19
CA ILE A 52 -5.34 -8.08 4.21
C ILE A 52 -4.09 -7.63 4.95
N LYS A 53 -3.63 -8.42 5.92
CA LYS A 53 -2.35 -8.25 6.61
C LYS A 53 -1.69 -9.61 6.78
N ASN A 54 -0.45 -9.74 6.31
CA ASN A 54 0.34 -10.98 6.38
C ASN A 54 -0.40 -12.18 5.75
N GLY A 55 -1.04 -11.99 4.59
CA GLY A 55 -1.81 -13.03 3.89
C GLY A 55 -3.11 -13.44 4.59
N ARG A 56 -3.51 -12.76 5.67
CA ARG A 56 -4.75 -13.03 6.41
C ARG A 56 -5.70 -11.85 6.29
N MET A 57 -6.99 -12.16 6.14
CA MET A 57 -8.04 -11.16 6.17
C MET A 57 -8.33 -10.75 7.62
N ILE A 58 -8.30 -9.45 7.90
CA ILE A 58 -8.55 -8.88 9.23
C ILE A 58 -9.78 -7.98 9.15
N LYS A 59 -10.73 -8.22 10.06
CA LYS A 59 -11.87 -7.35 10.33
C LYS A 59 -11.55 -6.45 11.52
N LYS A 60 -11.66 -5.15 11.33
CA LYS A 60 -11.52 -4.15 12.40
C LYS A 60 -12.85 -3.40 12.57
N PRO A 61 -13.63 -3.72 13.62
CA PRO A 61 -14.80 -2.92 13.98
C PRO A 61 -14.38 -1.51 14.40
N SER A 62 -15.25 -0.52 14.20
CA SER A 62 -15.03 0.86 14.66
C SER A 62 -14.98 0.99 16.19
N SER A 63 -15.60 0.04 16.90
CA SER A 63 -15.80 0.06 18.36
C SER A 63 -14.84 -0.83 19.17
N GLY A 64 -13.90 -1.57 18.54
CA GLY A 64 -13.19 -2.59 19.31
C GLY A 64 -12.01 -3.30 18.64
N LYS A 65 -11.68 -4.47 19.19
CA LYS A 65 -10.48 -5.25 18.85
C LYS A 65 -10.59 -5.87 17.45
N CYS A 66 -9.46 -5.91 16.74
CA CYS A 66 -9.35 -6.56 15.43
C CYS A 66 -9.54 -8.08 15.58
N VAL A 67 -10.27 -8.68 14.64
CA VAL A 67 -10.52 -10.11 14.56
C VAL A 67 -9.99 -10.63 13.22
N VAL A 68 -9.25 -11.74 13.24
CA VAL A 68 -8.85 -12.42 12.01
C VAL A 68 -10.06 -13.17 11.46
N ILE A 69 -10.41 -12.92 10.21
CA ILE A 69 -11.46 -13.68 9.53
C ILE A 69 -10.82 -15.00 9.08
N SER A 70 -11.15 -16.08 9.79
CA SER A 70 -10.84 -17.45 9.38
C SER A 70 -11.83 -17.90 8.31
N GLY A 71 -11.58 -17.46 7.08
CA GLY A 71 -12.23 -17.95 5.87
C GLY A 71 -11.18 -18.09 4.79
N LYS A 72 -11.14 -19.23 4.11
CA LYS A 72 -10.33 -19.35 2.89
C LYS A 72 -10.91 -18.36 1.88
N ILE A 73 -10.07 -17.51 1.30
CA ILE A 73 -10.43 -16.81 0.07
C ILE A 73 -10.61 -17.94 -0.95
N GLN A 74 -11.85 -18.22 -1.35
CA GLN A 74 -12.11 -19.14 -2.45
C GLN A 74 -11.64 -18.44 -3.72
N ASP A 75 -10.70 -19.08 -4.42
CA ASP A 75 -10.25 -18.69 -5.76
C ASP A 75 -11.40 -18.77 -6.77
#